data_AF-A0A660WP32-F1
#
_entry.id   AF-A0A660WP32-F1
#
_cell.length_a   1.000
_cell.length_b   1.000
_cell.length_c   1.000
_cell.angle_alpha   90.00
_cell.angle_beta   90.00
_cell.angle_gamma   90.00
#
_symmetry.space_group_name_H-M   'P 1'
#
loop_
_entity.id
_entity.type
_entity.pdbx_description
1 polymer ?
#
loop_
_entity_poly.entity_id
_entity_poly.type
_entity_poly.pdbx_seq_one_letter_code
_entity_poly.pdbx_strand_id
1 'polypeptide(L)'
;PVRSGIKFNLSKKVDFTKREEHRWQPFGPVFPDESMLDIEFPNNFGFVIAGEKGYLVIPFGIGALINFNPERKPEEIRTMFYWGSNAGGLSMAFFGVVRERSGMVAIIKTPFDAKLKVNLNQNKLYGVTPSFLFEAERIVYPREVDYHFFPYINYVDVAKTYRKAIIDSGEFIRLKEKVEKYPEVRNLIGAVVGQRRSLKNSYALQHHFLQGKKCGFDRVAFFATFNPTAPHAGKKMPTFKEVESYAKSLSPGFRCGVYVQFCHLGPGRGPVGRDGKIIQDSSILLTHKDGSFHPIWIGGDKLICTPERIRWVKQKLPEIKKEIGRGIIYVDIEGALPFLDCYHPSHPMTREQDMNYRRKLLSYVKKVFGAVATESLPHESLCDTVDIGAYFNIYPVEEYFNLVGASIIETPLIPVPLFHLVYHDSILSFNAGGWLEDWAGELLCYHGEPLHLPLYGMLPDDFSKRSFIMSKYMRASYLEEMVEHKFLTTPTIKVKEDLYYTEDVQMSRFADGTEVIANFSNKPYTYKKKKINPKGLLFLINGKSFSVSANEVVSPIYVPPYYFTKYPYYLPGK
;
A
#
# COMPACT_ATOMS: atom_id res chain seq x y z
N PRO A 1 0.46 31.83 0.16
CA PRO A 1 -0.90 31.31 -0.12
C PRO A 1 -1.96 32.37 0.21
N VAL A 2 -2.54 33.00 -0.80
CA VAL A 2 -3.81 33.71 -0.62
C VAL A 2 -4.86 32.62 -0.42
N ARG A 3 -5.39 32.47 0.79
CA ARG A 3 -6.50 31.54 1.08
C ARG A 3 -7.77 32.10 0.43
N SER A 4 -7.94 31.87 -0.86
CA SER A 4 -9.26 31.96 -1.51
C SER A 4 -9.82 30.55 -1.60
N GLY A 5 -10.34 30.03 -0.49
CA GLY A 5 -11.07 28.76 -0.50
C GLY A 5 -12.47 29.03 -1.04
N ILE A 6 -12.82 28.47 -2.19
CA ILE A 6 -14.21 28.43 -2.65
C ILE A 6 -14.83 27.20 -2.00
N LYS A 7 -15.75 27.41 -1.05
CA LYS A 7 -16.61 26.35 -0.52
C LYS A 7 -17.93 26.36 -1.28
N PHE A 8 -18.30 25.23 -1.85
CA PHE A 8 -19.60 25.06 -2.48
C PHE A 8 -20.54 24.38 -1.50
N ASN A 9 -21.66 25.02 -1.16
CA ASN A 9 -22.76 24.40 -0.44
C ASN A 9 -23.90 24.14 -1.42
N LEU A 10 -24.14 22.87 -1.76
CA LEU A 10 -25.26 22.49 -2.61
C LEU A 10 -26.39 21.93 -1.73
N SER A 11 -27.45 22.72 -1.53
CA SER A 11 -28.70 22.25 -0.91
C SER A 11 -29.77 22.15 -2.00
N LYS A 12 -30.06 20.94 -2.49
CA LYS A 12 -31.11 20.72 -3.48
C LYS A 12 -31.92 19.47 -3.14
N LYS A 13 -33.26 19.57 -3.18
CA LYS A 13 -34.14 18.39 -3.31
C LYS A 13 -34.05 17.90 -4.74
N VAL A 14 -33.65 16.64 -4.93
CA VAL A 14 -33.49 16.02 -6.25
C VAL A 14 -34.66 15.06 -6.48
N ASP A 15 -35.23 15.12 -7.68
CA ASP A 15 -36.33 14.29 -8.17
C ASP A 15 -35.78 13.28 -9.22
N PHE A 16 -36.25 12.04 -9.17
CA PHE A 16 -35.56 10.86 -9.70
C PHE A 16 -36.06 10.46 -11.10
N THR A 17 -35.43 10.94 -12.17
CA THR A 17 -35.56 10.29 -13.48
C THR A 17 -34.32 10.48 -14.35
N LYS A 18 -33.33 9.58 -14.26
CA LYS A 18 -32.48 9.10 -15.37
C LYS A 18 -31.51 7.99 -14.90
N ARG A 19 -31.27 7.02 -15.77
CA ARG A 19 -30.54 5.76 -15.52
C ARG A 19 -29.19 5.74 -16.27
N GLU A 20 -28.19 5.06 -15.69
CA GLU A 20 -27.03 4.50 -16.40
C GLU A 20 -26.86 3.03 -15.96
N GLU A 21 -26.60 2.12 -16.89
CA GLU A 21 -26.34 0.70 -16.60
C GLU A 21 -24.91 0.51 -16.07
N HIS A 22 -24.75 -0.29 -15.00
CA HIS A 22 -23.46 -0.54 -14.36
C HIS A 22 -23.11 -2.03 -14.39
N ARG A 23 -21.83 -2.34 -14.64
CA ARG A 23 -21.30 -3.70 -14.59
C ARG A 23 -21.10 -4.15 -13.14
N TRP A 24 -21.59 -5.34 -12.82
CA TRP A 24 -21.36 -6.02 -11.54
C TRP A 24 -19.87 -6.25 -11.28
N GLN A 25 -19.41 -5.96 -10.06
CA GLN A 25 -18.04 -6.25 -9.61
C GLN A 25 -18.08 -7.22 -8.42
N PRO A 26 -17.30 -8.31 -8.45
CA PRO A 26 -17.28 -9.29 -7.37
C PRO A 26 -16.67 -8.76 -6.06
N PHE A 27 -15.80 -7.73 -6.11
CA PHE A 27 -15.09 -7.20 -4.95
C PHE A 27 -15.22 -5.67 -4.88
N GLY A 28 -16.29 -5.19 -4.23
CA GLY A 28 -16.52 -3.75 -4.11
C GLY A 28 -17.86 -3.44 -3.42
N PRO A 29 -18.11 -2.15 -3.13
CA PRO A 29 -19.41 -1.70 -2.67
C PRO A 29 -20.47 -1.91 -3.75
N VAL A 30 -21.70 -1.97 -3.26
CA VAL A 30 -22.90 -2.05 -4.09
C VAL A 30 -23.01 -0.76 -4.92
N PHE A 31 -23.19 -0.91 -6.22
CA PHE A 31 -23.45 0.19 -7.14
C PHE A 31 -24.78 0.88 -6.81
N PRO A 32 -24.98 2.15 -7.23
CA PRO A 32 -26.25 2.83 -7.05
C PRO A 32 -27.40 1.98 -7.62
N ASP A 33 -28.34 1.58 -6.76
CA ASP A 33 -29.63 1.03 -7.16
C ASP A 33 -30.70 2.14 -7.08
N GLU A 34 -31.97 1.80 -7.26
CA GLU A 34 -33.07 2.79 -7.22
C GLU A 34 -33.20 3.55 -5.90
N SER A 35 -32.50 3.10 -4.84
CA SER A 35 -32.51 3.75 -3.52
C SER A 35 -31.32 4.67 -3.25
N MET A 36 -30.34 4.72 -4.17
CA MET A 36 -29.14 5.56 -4.04
C MET A 36 -29.11 6.69 -5.06
N LEU A 37 -28.79 7.89 -4.58
CA LEU A 37 -28.55 9.07 -5.40
C LEU A 37 -27.03 9.28 -5.57
N ASP A 38 -26.58 9.46 -6.80
CA ASP A 38 -25.20 9.78 -7.14
C ASP A 38 -25.13 11.23 -7.66
N ILE A 39 -24.45 12.11 -6.92
CA ILE A 39 -24.31 13.53 -7.26
C ILE A 39 -22.87 13.82 -7.70
N GLU A 40 -22.70 14.09 -9.00
CA GLU A 40 -21.46 14.62 -9.60
C GLU A 40 -21.38 16.14 -9.43
N PHE A 41 -20.51 16.66 -8.56
CA PHE A 41 -20.37 18.10 -8.37
C PHE A 41 -19.06 18.52 -7.68
N PRO A 42 -18.37 19.59 -8.15
CA PRO A 42 -18.64 20.33 -9.38
C PRO A 42 -18.15 19.56 -10.62
N ASN A 43 -18.99 19.49 -11.66
CA ASN A 43 -18.69 18.71 -12.87
C ASN A 43 -17.55 19.33 -13.69
N ASN A 44 -16.50 18.55 -13.93
CA ASN A 44 -15.30 18.88 -14.71
C ASN A 44 -14.71 20.25 -14.34
N PHE A 45 -14.77 20.63 -13.06
CA PHE A 45 -14.26 21.91 -12.62
C PHE A 45 -12.74 21.97 -12.85
N GLY A 46 -12.27 23.03 -13.51
CA GLY A 46 -10.86 23.16 -13.89
C GLY A 46 -10.41 22.24 -15.04
N PHE A 47 -11.33 21.72 -15.86
CA PHE A 47 -11.03 20.86 -17.04
C PHE A 47 -10.02 21.47 -17.99
N VAL A 48 -9.21 20.63 -18.62
CA VAL A 48 -8.15 21.03 -19.55
C VAL A 48 -8.46 20.52 -20.95
N ILE A 49 -8.08 21.28 -21.99
CA ILE A 49 -8.20 20.82 -23.37
C ILE A 49 -7.00 19.92 -23.68
N ALA A 50 -7.25 18.82 -24.38
CA ALA A 50 -6.22 17.92 -24.84
C ALA A 50 -5.17 18.65 -25.71
N GLY A 51 -3.89 18.36 -25.50
CA GLY A 51 -2.76 19.03 -26.13
C GLY A 51 -2.19 20.20 -25.33
N GLU A 52 -2.91 20.72 -24.32
CA GLU A 52 -2.32 21.68 -23.37
C GLU A 52 -1.16 21.03 -22.60
N LYS A 53 -0.20 21.84 -22.15
CA LYS A 53 0.92 21.36 -21.32
C LYS A 53 0.46 21.17 -19.89
N GLY A 54 0.71 20.00 -19.33
CA GLY A 54 0.39 19.70 -17.93
C GLY A 54 -0.08 18.27 -17.75
N TYR A 55 -0.69 18.01 -16.60
CA TYR A 55 -1.14 16.69 -16.20
C TYR A 55 -2.18 16.72 -15.09
N LEU A 56 -3.02 15.68 -15.04
CA LEU A 56 -3.77 15.32 -13.84
C LEU A 56 -2.83 14.66 -12.83
N VAL A 57 -3.08 14.89 -11.54
CA VAL A 57 -2.41 14.24 -10.41
C VAL A 57 -3.46 13.43 -9.66
N ILE A 58 -3.38 12.09 -9.76
CA ILE A 58 -4.39 11.19 -9.21
C ILE A 58 -3.71 10.23 -8.21
N PRO A 59 -4.19 10.11 -6.96
CA PRO A 59 -3.65 9.17 -5.99
C PRO A 59 -4.15 7.73 -6.23
N PHE A 60 -4.15 7.28 -7.50
CA PHE A 60 -4.50 5.92 -7.88
C PHE A 60 -3.34 4.98 -7.53
N GLY A 61 -3.61 3.95 -6.72
CA GLY A 61 -2.54 3.11 -6.18
C GLY A 61 -1.55 3.95 -5.36
N ILE A 62 -0.27 3.92 -5.72
CA ILE A 62 0.78 4.76 -5.09
C ILE A 62 0.74 6.23 -5.52
N GLY A 63 0.06 6.52 -6.64
CA GLY A 63 0.04 7.81 -7.31
C GLY A 63 0.43 7.75 -8.78
N ALA A 64 -0.27 8.52 -9.61
CA ALA A 64 -0.04 8.60 -11.05
C ALA A 64 -0.22 10.03 -11.59
N LEU A 65 0.54 10.33 -12.65
CA LEU A 65 0.33 11.49 -13.51
C LEU A 65 -0.32 11.07 -14.82
N ILE A 66 -1.24 11.90 -15.32
CA ILE A 66 -1.90 11.71 -16.62
C ILE A 66 -1.70 12.97 -17.45
N ASN A 67 -0.80 12.90 -18.44
CA ASN A 67 -0.60 14.02 -19.36
C ASN A 67 -1.82 14.23 -20.25
N PHE A 68 -2.04 15.47 -20.68
CA PHE A 68 -3.15 15.85 -21.57
C PHE A 68 -2.89 15.44 -23.03
N ASN A 69 -2.60 14.16 -23.29
CA ASN A 69 -2.24 13.66 -24.62
C ASN A 69 -3.45 13.73 -25.59
N PRO A 70 -3.38 14.48 -26.71
CA PRO A 70 -4.48 14.55 -27.68
C PRO A 70 -4.72 13.24 -28.43
N GLU A 71 -3.72 12.36 -28.50
CA GLU A 71 -3.80 11.07 -29.21
C GLU A 71 -4.32 9.93 -28.32
N ARG A 72 -4.57 10.19 -27.02
CA ARG A 72 -5.11 9.17 -26.12
C ARG A 72 -6.52 8.78 -26.56
N LYS A 73 -6.84 7.49 -26.57
CA LYS A 73 -8.21 7.03 -26.80
C LYS A 73 -9.16 7.66 -25.76
N PRO A 74 -10.30 8.26 -26.19
CA PRO A 74 -11.29 8.81 -25.27
C PRO A 74 -11.83 7.76 -24.30
N GLU A 75 -11.83 8.10 -23.02
CA GLU A 75 -12.24 7.21 -21.93
C GLU A 75 -12.88 8.04 -20.81
N GLU A 76 -13.90 7.48 -20.17
CA GLU A 76 -14.54 8.06 -18.99
C GLU A 76 -14.63 6.99 -17.90
N ILE A 77 -14.07 7.30 -16.74
CA ILE A 77 -13.99 6.39 -15.61
C ILE A 77 -14.86 6.94 -14.50
N ARG A 78 -15.87 6.20 -14.03
CA ARG A 78 -16.86 6.67 -13.05
C ARG A 78 -16.82 5.95 -11.70
N THR A 79 -15.81 5.13 -11.48
CA THR A 79 -15.78 4.13 -10.42
C THR A 79 -14.53 4.20 -9.55
N MET A 80 -13.80 5.31 -9.54
CA MET A 80 -12.59 5.44 -8.72
C MET A 80 -12.94 5.80 -7.27
N PHE A 81 -13.13 4.80 -6.43
CA PHE A 81 -13.47 5.01 -5.03
C PHE A 81 -12.25 5.12 -4.11
N TYR A 82 -12.43 5.73 -2.94
CA TYR A 82 -11.42 5.85 -1.89
C TYR A 82 -11.32 4.58 -1.04
N TRP A 83 -10.51 3.63 -1.49
CA TRP A 83 -10.40 2.29 -0.88
C TRP A 83 -8.99 1.88 -0.43
N GLY A 84 -8.00 2.78 -0.54
CA GLY A 84 -6.59 2.43 -0.31
C GLY A 84 -5.88 2.08 -1.62
N SER A 85 -4.59 1.72 -1.55
CA SER A 85 -3.81 1.49 -2.78
C SER A 85 -4.05 0.14 -3.44
N ASN A 86 -4.79 -0.76 -2.78
CA ASN A 86 -5.08 -2.06 -3.35
C ASN A 86 -6.17 -1.97 -4.43
N ALA A 87 -6.19 -2.93 -5.34
CA ALA A 87 -7.31 -3.14 -6.27
C ALA A 87 -7.78 -1.84 -6.98
N GLY A 88 -6.85 -0.97 -7.38
CA GLY A 88 -7.17 0.19 -8.23
C GLY A 88 -8.00 1.24 -7.51
N GLY A 89 -7.96 1.28 -6.18
CA GLY A 89 -8.55 2.36 -5.40
C GLY A 89 -7.73 3.65 -5.42
N LEU A 90 -8.36 4.73 -4.98
CA LEU A 90 -7.69 5.96 -4.58
C LEU A 90 -7.14 5.77 -3.15
N SER A 91 -5.83 5.95 -2.98
CA SER A 91 -5.15 5.75 -1.70
C SER A 91 -5.28 6.94 -0.74
N MET A 92 -5.60 8.13 -1.27
CA MET A 92 -5.69 9.38 -0.52
C MET A 92 -6.82 10.26 -1.06
N ALA A 93 -7.46 11.02 -0.19
CA ALA A 93 -8.63 11.84 -0.49
C ALA A 93 -8.33 13.19 -1.19
N PHE A 94 -7.57 13.17 -2.29
CA PHE A 94 -7.34 14.37 -3.11
C PHE A 94 -7.22 14.08 -4.60
N PHE A 95 -7.21 15.14 -5.41
CA PHE A 95 -6.67 15.12 -6.77
C PHE A 95 -6.09 16.50 -7.11
N GLY A 96 -5.30 16.57 -8.19
CA GLY A 96 -4.76 17.82 -8.70
C GLY A 96 -4.88 17.94 -10.20
N VAL A 97 -4.91 19.18 -10.68
CA VAL A 97 -4.82 19.53 -12.10
C VAL A 97 -3.72 20.57 -12.24
N VAL A 98 -2.66 20.22 -12.96
CA VAL A 98 -1.52 21.13 -13.22
C VAL A 98 -1.52 21.50 -14.70
N ARG A 99 -1.51 22.79 -14.99
CA ARG A 99 -1.40 23.37 -16.34
C ARG A 99 -0.17 24.25 -16.43
N GLU A 100 0.78 23.83 -17.25
CA GLU A 100 2.12 24.39 -17.35
C GLU A 100 2.82 24.48 -15.99
N ARG A 101 2.57 25.56 -15.26
CA ARG A 101 3.10 25.83 -13.93
C ARG A 101 2.01 26.22 -12.93
N SER A 102 0.79 26.52 -13.34
CA SER A 102 -0.32 26.83 -12.43
C SER A 102 -1.17 25.58 -12.20
N GLY A 103 -2.04 25.60 -11.21
CA GLY A 103 -2.91 24.46 -10.99
C GLY A 103 -3.79 24.57 -9.77
N MET A 104 -4.53 23.49 -9.53
CA MET A 104 -5.39 23.35 -8.38
C MET A 104 -5.19 22.01 -7.67
N VAL A 105 -5.49 22.02 -6.38
CA VAL A 105 -5.59 20.84 -5.51
C VAL A 105 -7.01 20.80 -4.98
N ALA A 106 -7.69 19.67 -5.12
CA ALA A 106 -8.99 19.41 -4.52
C ALA A 106 -8.82 18.37 -3.41
N ILE A 107 -9.23 18.70 -2.19
CA ILE A 107 -9.15 17.85 -1.01
C ILE A 107 -10.57 17.44 -0.61
N ILE A 108 -10.88 16.15 -0.67
CA ILE A 108 -12.19 15.60 -0.35
C ILE A 108 -12.23 15.35 1.16
N LYS A 109 -12.94 16.21 1.91
CA LYS A 109 -13.01 16.14 3.37
C LYS A 109 -13.89 15.02 3.88
N THR A 110 -14.80 14.51 3.04
CA THR A 110 -15.77 13.46 3.36
C THR A 110 -15.70 12.31 2.33
N PRO A 111 -14.66 11.48 2.35
CA PRO A 111 -14.35 10.58 1.25
C PRO A 111 -15.07 9.22 1.28
N PHE A 112 -15.68 8.81 2.40
CA PHE A 112 -16.16 7.44 2.59
C PHE A 112 -17.24 7.01 1.60
N ASP A 113 -18.13 7.94 1.22
CA ASP A 113 -19.17 7.73 0.22
C ASP A 113 -18.92 8.61 -1.03
N ALA A 114 -17.64 8.85 -1.33
CA ALA A 114 -17.20 9.58 -2.50
C ALA A 114 -16.46 8.69 -3.49
N LYS A 115 -16.54 9.05 -4.76
CA LYS A 115 -15.72 8.51 -5.85
C LYS A 115 -15.28 9.64 -6.78
N LEU A 116 -14.27 9.38 -7.60
CA LEU A 116 -13.90 10.26 -8.68
C LEU A 116 -14.42 9.73 -10.00
N LYS A 117 -15.00 10.65 -10.76
CA LYS A 117 -15.15 10.53 -12.19
C LYS A 117 -13.97 11.20 -12.86
N VAL A 118 -13.26 10.48 -13.72
CA VAL A 118 -12.11 10.97 -14.47
C VAL A 118 -12.41 10.90 -15.95
N ASN A 119 -12.43 12.06 -16.59
CA ASN A 119 -12.60 12.20 -18.02
C ASN A 119 -11.21 12.32 -18.67
N LEU A 120 -10.93 11.42 -19.62
CA LEU A 120 -9.66 11.29 -20.31
C LEU A 120 -9.86 11.43 -21.82
N ASN A 121 -9.57 12.62 -22.34
CA ASN A 121 -9.73 12.99 -23.74
C ASN A 121 -11.16 12.83 -24.31
N GLN A 122 -12.20 12.65 -23.49
CA GLN A 122 -13.57 12.59 -23.98
C GLN A 122 -14.00 13.98 -24.42
N ASN A 123 -14.45 14.10 -25.66
CA ASN A 123 -14.72 15.40 -26.31
C ASN A 123 -13.52 16.35 -26.26
N LYS A 124 -12.29 15.80 -26.31
CA LYS A 124 -11.02 16.54 -26.19
C LYS A 124 -10.79 17.20 -24.83
N LEU A 125 -11.46 16.72 -23.77
CA LEU A 125 -11.33 17.25 -22.42
C LEU A 125 -10.64 16.28 -21.49
N TYR A 126 -9.87 16.81 -20.56
CA TYR A 126 -9.34 16.13 -19.39
C TYR A 126 -9.92 16.78 -18.14
N GLY A 127 -10.48 15.99 -17.24
CA GLY A 127 -11.16 16.53 -16.06
C GLY A 127 -11.35 15.51 -14.95
N VAL A 128 -11.51 16.00 -13.73
CA VAL A 128 -11.81 15.19 -12.56
C VAL A 128 -13.02 15.80 -11.86
N THR A 129 -14.00 14.96 -11.58
CA THR A 129 -15.25 15.33 -10.94
C THR A 129 -15.45 14.47 -9.70
N PRO A 130 -15.54 15.04 -8.50
CA PRO A 130 -16.00 14.28 -7.35
C PRO A 130 -17.48 13.94 -7.50
N SER A 131 -17.82 12.72 -7.14
CA SER A 131 -19.17 12.18 -7.10
C SER A 131 -19.45 11.65 -5.71
N PHE A 132 -20.66 11.90 -5.22
CA PHE A 132 -21.07 11.58 -3.86
C PHE A 132 -22.33 10.73 -3.86
N LEU A 133 -22.24 9.58 -3.19
CA LEU A 133 -23.36 8.68 -3.01
C LEU A 133 -24.20 9.11 -1.80
N PHE A 134 -25.52 9.03 -1.93
CA PHE A 134 -26.48 9.27 -0.86
C PHE A 134 -27.50 8.13 -0.85
N GLU A 135 -27.85 7.66 0.34
CA GLU A 135 -28.90 6.70 0.61
C GLU A 135 -29.73 7.29 1.74
N ALA A 136 -31.04 7.34 1.55
CA ALA A 136 -31.97 7.90 2.53
C ALA A 136 -31.76 7.26 3.91
N GLU A 137 -31.78 8.09 4.95
CA GLU A 137 -31.69 7.66 6.36
C GLU A 137 -30.36 7.00 6.79
N ARG A 138 -29.43 6.73 5.87
CA ARG A 138 -28.17 6.02 6.18
C ARG A 138 -26.89 6.82 5.92
N ILE A 139 -26.76 7.48 4.76
CA ILE A 139 -25.54 8.27 4.40
C ILE A 139 -25.88 9.69 3.94
N VAL A 140 -26.67 10.42 4.72
CA VAL A 140 -27.19 11.78 4.40
C VAL A 140 -26.38 12.94 5.02
N TYR A 141 -25.10 12.72 5.34
CA TYR A 141 -24.24 13.75 5.95
C TYR A 141 -23.70 14.77 4.92
N PRO A 142 -23.28 15.98 5.33
CA PRO A 142 -22.71 16.97 4.41
C PRO A 142 -21.53 16.42 3.61
N ARG A 143 -21.39 16.88 2.35
CA ARG A 143 -20.25 16.56 1.48
C ARG A 143 -19.39 17.80 1.31
N GLU A 144 -18.10 17.69 1.57
CA GLU A 144 -17.19 18.83 1.55
C GLU A 144 -15.92 18.54 0.72
N VAL A 145 -15.57 19.50 -0.14
CA VAL A 145 -14.34 19.51 -0.93
C VAL A 145 -13.72 20.90 -0.81
N ASP A 146 -12.45 20.95 -0.43
CA ASP A 146 -11.66 22.17 -0.41
C ASP A 146 -10.84 22.29 -1.71
N TYR A 147 -11.05 23.38 -2.45
CA TYR A 147 -10.27 23.71 -3.64
C TYR A 147 -9.23 24.77 -3.34
N HIS A 148 -7.97 24.48 -3.64
CA HIS A 148 -6.83 25.36 -3.46
C HIS A 148 -6.20 25.67 -4.83
N PHE A 149 -6.00 26.95 -5.14
CA PHE A 149 -5.46 27.41 -6.43
C PHE A 149 -4.07 28.00 -6.25
N PHE A 150 -3.18 27.67 -7.20
CA PHE A 150 -1.78 28.04 -7.14
C PHE A 150 -1.29 28.59 -8.48
N PRO A 151 -0.60 29.75 -8.48
CA PRO A 151 0.01 30.30 -9.70
C PRO A 151 1.25 29.50 -10.13
N TYR A 152 1.91 28.83 -9.18
CA TYR A 152 3.11 28.02 -9.38
C TYR A 152 3.00 26.74 -8.54
N ILE A 153 2.92 25.58 -9.20
CA ILE A 153 2.71 24.27 -8.58
C ILE A 153 3.20 23.16 -9.52
N ASN A 154 3.69 22.07 -8.94
CA ASN A 154 3.89 20.77 -9.60
C ASN A 154 3.23 19.65 -8.78
N TYR A 155 3.31 18.39 -9.23
CA TYR A 155 2.69 17.26 -8.50
C TYR A 155 3.24 17.03 -7.08
N VAL A 156 4.49 17.41 -6.79
CA VAL A 156 5.03 17.37 -5.43
C VAL A 156 4.28 18.38 -4.57
N ASP A 157 4.13 19.61 -5.03
CA ASP A 157 3.38 20.65 -4.31
C ASP A 157 1.91 20.28 -4.10
N VAL A 158 1.28 19.56 -5.05
CA VAL A 158 -0.07 18.98 -4.88
C VAL A 158 -0.08 18.03 -3.68
N ALA A 159 0.85 17.07 -3.63
CA ALA A 159 0.98 16.14 -2.52
C ALA A 159 1.30 16.86 -1.19
N LYS A 160 2.17 17.88 -1.20
CA LYS A 160 2.51 18.67 -0.01
C LYS A 160 1.36 19.52 0.51
N THR A 161 0.52 20.03 -0.38
CA THR A 161 -0.72 20.71 0.01
C THR A 161 -1.64 19.77 0.78
N TYR A 162 -1.81 18.54 0.27
CA TYR A 162 -2.59 17.51 0.95
C TYR A 162 -1.98 17.08 2.29
N ARG A 163 -0.68 16.77 2.31
CA ARG A 163 0.08 16.45 3.54
C ARG A 163 -0.13 17.51 4.61
N LYS A 164 -0.02 18.79 4.24
CA LYS A 164 -0.25 19.89 5.17
C LYS A 164 -1.68 19.86 5.75
N ALA A 165 -2.68 19.59 4.93
CA ALA A 165 -4.07 19.51 5.40
C ALA A 165 -4.30 18.37 6.42
N ILE A 166 -3.64 17.22 6.23
CA ILE A 166 -3.73 16.09 7.18
C ILE A 166 -2.94 16.36 8.47
N ILE A 167 -1.79 17.05 8.38
CA ILE A 167 -1.07 17.51 9.57
C ILE A 167 -1.92 18.52 10.35
N ASP A 168 -2.50 19.50 9.65
CA ASP A 168 -3.34 20.54 10.26
C ASP A 168 -4.64 19.95 10.89
N SER A 169 -5.13 18.79 10.42
CA SER A 169 -6.27 18.09 11.03
C SER A 169 -5.90 17.28 12.28
N GLY A 170 -4.62 17.05 12.54
CA GLY A 170 -4.14 16.23 13.66
C GLY A 170 -4.19 14.72 13.42
N GLU A 171 -4.49 14.28 12.20
CA GLU A 171 -4.56 12.85 11.86
C GLU A 171 -3.18 12.28 11.49
N PHE A 172 -2.22 13.13 11.15
CA PHE A 172 -0.87 12.72 10.77
C PHE A 172 -0.02 12.36 12.00
N ILE A 173 0.27 11.06 12.19
CA ILE A 173 1.20 10.60 13.23
C ILE A 173 2.53 10.19 12.60
N ARG A 174 3.64 10.80 13.03
CA ARG A 174 4.97 10.44 12.53
C ARG A 174 5.44 9.09 13.05
N LEU A 175 6.27 8.43 12.27
CA LEU A 175 6.93 7.19 12.63
C LEU A 175 7.86 7.37 13.84
N LYS A 176 8.46 8.56 14.03
CA LYS A 176 9.22 8.91 15.24
C LYS A 176 8.35 8.82 16.50
N GLU A 177 7.15 9.39 16.46
CA GLU A 177 6.18 9.34 17.56
C GLU A 177 5.71 7.90 17.83
N LYS A 178 5.49 7.12 16.76
CA LYS A 178 5.16 5.69 16.88
C LYS A 178 6.29 4.91 17.56
N VAL A 179 7.55 5.19 17.22
CA VAL A 179 8.73 4.55 17.83
C VAL A 179 8.86 4.89 19.32
N GLU A 180 8.55 6.12 19.71
CA GLU A 180 8.53 6.53 21.12
C GLU A 180 7.45 5.77 21.91
N LYS A 181 6.25 5.65 21.35
CA LYS A 181 5.13 4.95 21.99
C LYS A 181 5.27 3.43 21.95
N TYR A 182 5.84 2.88 20.88
CA TYR A 182 6.01 1.46 20.62
C TYR A 182 7.45 1.17 20.13
N PRO A 183 8.41 0.93 21.05
CA PRO A 183 9.80 0.72 20.70
C PRO A 183 10.07 -0.46 19.74
N GLU A 184 9.13 -1.40 19.63
CA GLU A 184 9.21 -2.51 18.68
C GLU A 184 9.35 -2.04 17.23
N VAL A 185 8.68 -0.93 16.87
CA VAL A 185 8.69 -0.31 15.54
C VAL A 185 10.12 0.07 15.12
N ARG A 186 10.99 0.44 16.07
CA ARG A 186 12.40 0.79 15.79
C ARG A 186 13.16 -0.32 15.06
N ASN A 187 12.81 -1.57 15.31
CA ASN A 187 13.49 -2.72 14.71
C ASN A 187 13.18 -2.90 13.22
N LEU A 188 12.12 -2.25 12.74
CA LEU A 188 11.66 -2.30 11.35
C LEU A 188 12.34 -1.26 10.47
N ILE A 189 12.85 -0.18 11.08
CA ILE A 189 13.52 0.91 10.36
C ILE A 189 14.76 0.36 9.64
N GLY A 190 14.72 0.32 8.31
CA GLY A 190 15.76 -0.28 7.46
C GLY A 190 15.93 -1.79 7.67
N ALA A 191 14.94 -2.50 8.21
CA ALA A 191 14.98 -3.95 8.25
C ALA A 191 14.79 -4.52 6.85
N VAL A 192 15.51 -5.60 6.53
CA VAL A 192 15.13 -6.44 5.39
C VAL A 192 13.82 -7.11 5.76
N VAL A 193 12.77 -6.82 5.01
CA VAL A 193 11.41 -7.29 5.25
C VAL A 193 10.92 -8.18 4.11
N GLY A 194 10.08 -9.16 4.43
CA GLY A 194 9.36 -9.88 3.40
C GLY A 194 8.70 -11.16 3.86
N GLN A 195 8.00 -11.76 2.90
CA GLN A 195 7.49 -13.12 2.94
C GLN A 195 8.14 -13.86 1.77
N ARG A 196 8.70 -15.02 2.06
CA ARG A 196 9.29 -15.92 1.07
C ARG A 196 8.48 -17.19 1.05
N ARG A 197 7.72 -17.42 -0.02
CA ARG A 197 6.90 -18.64 -0.17
C ARG A 197 7.75 -19.91 -0.22
N SER A 198 9.03 -19.80 -0.59
CA SER A 198 10.00 -20.89 -0.49
C SER A 198 10.33 -21.30 0.96
N LEU A 199 10.19 -20.39 1.93
CA LEU A 199 10.42 -20.69 3.34
C LEU A 199 9.18 -21.36 3.94
N LYS A 200 9.16 -22.70 3.89
CA LYS A 200 7.99 -23.52 4.26
C LYS A 200 8.02 -24.08 5.68
N ASN A 201 9.09 -23.86 6.45
CA ASN A 201 9.24 -24.40 7.80
C ASN A 201 10.20 -23.57 8.67
N SER A 202 10.18 -23.82 9.98
CA SER A 202 10.96 -23.09 10.98
C SER A 202 12.48 -23.21 10.80
N TYR A 203 13.00 -24.32 10.27
CA TYR A 203 14.43 -24.45 10.00
C TYR A 203 14.87 -23.55 8.84
N ALA A 204 14.11 -23.53 7.74
CA ALA A 204 14.38 -22.65 6.61
C ALA A 204 14.39 -21.17 7.06
N LEU A 205 13.50 -20.80 7.97
CA LEU A 205 13.46 -19.47 8.56
C LEU A 205 14.69 -19.16 9.44
N GLN A 206 15.15 -20.11 10.28
CA GLN A 206 16.41 -19.95 11.03
C GLN A 206 17.61 -19.73 10.07
N HIS A 207 17.68 -20.51 8.99
CA HIS A 207 18.72 -20.35 7.97
C HIS A 207 18.65 -18.97 7.28
N HIS A 208 17.47 -18.45 7.01
CA HIS A 208 17.30 -17.12 6.45
C HIS A 208 17.88 -16.01 7.37
N PHE A 209 17.62 -16.08 8.68
CA PHE A 209 18.24 -15.16 9.64
C PHE A 209 19.77 -15.32 9.70
N LEU A 210 20.27 -16.56 9.71
CA LEU A 210 21.72 -16.81 9.68
C LEU A 210 22.37 -16.24 8.41
N GLN A 211 21.71 -16.36 7.26
CA GLN A 211 22.16 -15.78 6.00
C GLN A 211 22.20 -14.25 6.10
N GLY A 212 21.14 -13.61 6.59
CA GLY A 212 21.13 -12.16 6.81
C GLY A 212 22.29 -11.69 7.69
N LYS A 213 22.57 -12.43 8.78
CA LYS A 213 23.72 -12.15 9.64
C LYS A 213 25.06 -12.29 8.91
N LYS A 214 25.24 -13.36 8.13
CA LYS A 214 26.45 -13.60 7.32
C LYS A 214 26.65 -12.53 6.24
N CYS A 215 25.57 -12.01 5.68
CA CYS A 215 25.60 -10.88 4.73
C CYS A 215 25.79 -9.51 5.41
N GLY A 216 25.98 -9.47 6.73
CA GLY A 216 26.28 -8.24 7.49
C GLY A 216 25.06 -7.43 7.93
N PHE A 217 23.84 -7.95 7.75
CA PHE A 217 22.62 -7.31 8.23
C PHE A 217 22.46 -7.51 9.75
N ASP A 218 21.98 -6.47 10.42
CA ASP A 218 21.65 -6.43 11.85
C ASP A 218 20.15 -6.24 12.10
N ARG A 219 19.35 -5.99 11.04
CA ARG A 219 17.89 -5.91 11.09
C ARG A 219 17.27 -6.72 9.95
N VAL A 220 16.50 -7.73 10.32
CA VAL A 220 15.73 -8.59 9.42
C VAL A 220 14.41 -8.88 10.12
N ALA A 221 13.29 -8.65 9.45
CA ALA A 221 11.97 -8.96 9.97
C ALA A 221 11.19 -9.79 8.96
N PHE A 222 10.67 -10.94 9.38
CA PHE A 222 10.03 -11.89 8.47
C PHE A 222 8.59 -12.18 8.88
N PHE A 223 7.67 -12.27 7.91
CA PHE A 223 6.27 -12.64 8.14
C PHE A 223 6.05 -14.11 7.80
N ALA A 224 6.01 -14.97 8.82
CA ALA A 224 5.83 -16.40 8.60
C ALA A 224 4.37 -16.75 8.29
N THR A 225 4.11 -17.30 7.09
CA THR A 225 2.78 -17.68 6.60
C THR A 225 2.53 -19.20 6.61
N PHE A 226 3.35 -19.95 7.33
CA PHE A 226 3.24 -21.39 7.49
C PHE A 226 3.01 -21.75 8.96
N ASN A 227 2.48 -22.95 9.20
CA ASN A 227 2.39 -23.50 10.55
C ASN A 227 3.81 -23.89 11.04
N PRO A 228 4.37 -23.23 12.07
CA PRO A 228 5.75 -23.43 12.50
C PRO A 228 6.02 -24.82 13.08
N THR A 229 5.01 -25.47 13.64
CA THR A 229 5.15 -26.76 14.34
C THR A 229 4.66 -27.94 13.52
N ALA A 230 4.15 -27.71 12.30
CA ALA A 230 3.79 -28.79 11.40
C ALA A 230 5.02 -29.70 11.17
N PRO A 231 4.93 -31.02 11.44
CA PRO A 231 6.05 -31.91 11.22
C PRO A 231 6.54 -31.82 9.78
N HIS A 232 7.86 -31.73 9.60
CA HIS A 232 8.47 -31.69 8.28
C HIS A 232 9.46 -32.84 8.14
N ALA A 233 9.28 -33.68 7.13
CA ALA A 233 10.06 -34.90 6.92
C ALA A 233 10.17 -35.78 8.18
N GLY A 234 9.05 -35.95 8.91
CA GLY A 234 8.99 -36.77 10.13
C GLY A 234 9.65 -36.16 11.38
N LYS A 235 10.16 -34.92 11.31
CA LYS A 235 10.84 -34.26 12.42
C LYS A 235 9.94 -33.25 13.12
N LYS A 236 10.08 -33.15 14.45
CA LYS A 236 9.52 -32.05 15.24
C LYS A 236 10.23 -30.76 14.85
N MET A 237 9.43 -29.73 14.54
CA MET A 237 9.94 -28.43 14.14
C MET A 237 10.11 -27.49 15.35
N PRO A 238 11.09 -26.57 15.31
CA PRO A 238 11.17 -25.47 16.27
C PRO A 238 9.89 -24.65 16.28
N THR A 239 9.46 -24.26 17.47
CA THR A 239 8.36 -23.31 17.70
C THR A 239 8.76 -21.90 17.27
N PHE A 240 7.79 -21.00 17.03
CA PHE A 240 8.12 -19.59 16.74
C PHE A 240 8.91 -18.92 17.87
N LYS A 241 8.66 -19.31 19.12
CA LYS A 241 9.42 -18.80 20.27
C LYS A 241 10.91 -19.14 20.17
N GLU A 242 11.23 -20.37 19.77
CA GLU A 242 12.60 -20.85 19.59
C GLU A 242 13.25 -20.18 18.37
N VAL A 243 12.52 -20.01 17.26
CA VAL A 243 13.01 -19.29 16.07
C VAL A 243 13.29 -17.82 16.40
N GLU A 244 12.37 -17.14 17.10
CA GLU A 244 12.54 -15.75 17.52
C GLU A 244 13.73 -15.58 18.47
N SER A 245 13.90 -16.51 19.42
CA SER A 245 15.04 -16.50 20.35
C SER A 245 16.35 -16.71 19.60
N TYR A 246 16.38 -17.65 18.64
CA TYR A 246 17.53 -17.87 17.78
C TYR A 246 17.85 -16.64 16.92
N ALA A 247 16.85 -16.03 16.28
CA ALA A 247 17.02 -14.83 15.48
C ALA A 247 17.63 -13.68 16.32
N LYS A 248 17.09 -13.44 17.52
CA LYS A 248 17.61 -12.46 18.48
C LYS A 248 19.03 -12.74 18.95
N SER A 249 19.42 -14.02 19.05
CA SER A 249 20.80 -14.40 19.39
C SER A 249 21.81 -14.05 18.29
N LEU A 250 21.38 -14.05 17.02
CA LEU A 250 22.21 -13.61 15.89
C LEU A 250 22.33 -12.09 15.82
N SER A 251 21.22 -11.37 16.07
CA SER A 251 21.19 -9.92 16.19
C SER A 251 19.98 -9.46 17.01
N PRO A 252 20.14 -8.49 17.94
CA PRO A 252 19.02 -7.95 18.70
C PRO A 252 17.98 -7.23 17.83
N GLY A 253 18.29 -6.91 16.57
CA GLY A 253 17.37 -6.32 15.60
C GLY A 253 16.62 -7.31 14.70
N PHE A 254 16.82 -8.63 14.86
CA PHE A 254 16.09 -9.64 14.07
C PHE A 254 14.75 -9.99 14.70
N ARG A 255 13.70 -10.13 13.88
CA ARG A 255 12.32 -10.40 14.32
C ARG A 255 11.64 -11.45 13.44
N CYS A 256 11.10 -12.47 14.08
CA CYS A 256 10.15 -13.43 13.54
C CYS A 256 8.75 -12.91 13.85
N GLY A 257 8.07 -12.40 12.84
CA GLY A 257 6.66 -12.04 12.91
C GLY A 257 5.74 -13.20 12.54
N VAL A 258 4.49 -13.08 12.94
CA VAL A 258 3.43 -14.04 12.59
C VAL A 258 2.44 -13.40 11.65
N TYR A 259 1.99 -14.18 10.67
CA TYR A 259 0.88 -13.84 9.81
C TYR A 259 -0.43 -14.35 10.42
N VAL A 260 -1.43 -13.49 10.49
CA VAL A 260 -2.77 -13.82 10.97
C VAL A 260 -3.81 -13.28 10.00
N GLN A 261 -4.95 -13.96 9.96
CA GLN A 261 -6.08 -13.62 9.11
C GLN A 261 -7.37 -13.72 9.93
N PHE A 262 -8.21 -12.68 9.86
CA PHE A 262 -9.43 -12.57 10.67
C PHE A 262 -10.71 -12.31 9.87
N CYS A 263 -10.63 -12.12 8.55
CA CYS A 263 -11.78 -11.68 7.77
C CYS A 263 -12.44 -12.73 6.86
N HIS A 264 -11.83 -13.90 6.65
CA HIS A 264 -12.37 -14.96 5.79
C HIS A 264 -13.17 -15.97 6.59
N LEU A 265 -14.32 -16.34 6.06
CA LEU A 265 -15.03 -17.57 6.42
C LEU A 265 -15.28 -18.40 5.16
N GLY A 266 -14.83 -19.65 5.14
CA GLY A 266 -14.97 -20.55 3.99
C GLY A 266 -14.75 -22.02 4.37
N PRO A 267 -14.79 -22.95 3.40
CA PRO A 267 -14.54 -24.36 3.67
C PRO A 267 -13.15 -24.58 4.28
N GLY A 268 -13.10 -25.03 5.54
CA GLY A 268 -11.84 -25.24 6.26
C GLY A 268 -11.10 -23.94 6.65
N ARG A 269 -11.73 -22.77 6.51
CA ARG A 269 -11.18 -21.47 6.90
C ARG A 269 -12.17 -20.69 7.75
N GLY A 270 -11.71 -20.07 8.83
CA GLY A 270 -12.55 -19.25 9.68
C GLY A 270 -12.04 -19.15 11.11
N PRO A 271 -12.81 -18.48 11.97
CA PRO A 271 -12.52 -18.39 13.39
C PRO A 271 -12.44 -19.78 14.02
N VAL A 272 -11.43 -20.02 14.86
CA VAL A 272 -11.27 -21.30 15.55
C VAL A 272 -11.76 -21.18 16.99
N GLY A 273 -12.70 -22.02 17.40
CA GLY A 273 -13.22 -22.09 18.76
C GLY A 273 -12.17 -22.54 19.79
N ARG A 274 -12.56 -22.56 21.07
CA ARG A 274 -11.70 -23.08 22.15
C ARG A 274 -11.49 -24.60 22.07
N ASP A 275 -12.41 -25.29 21.43
CA ASP A 275 -12.37 -26.73 21.14
C ASP A 275 -11.48 -27.06 19.92
N GLY A 276 -10.84 -26.06 19.31
CA GLY A 276 -9.98 -26.23 18.14
C GLY A 276 -10.72 -26.41 16.83
N LYS A 277 -12.07 -26.32 16.81
CA LYS A 277 -12.87 -26.47 15.59
C LYS A 277 -13.11 -25.12 14.93
N ILE A 278 -13.28 -25.12 13.61
CA ILE A 278 -13.65 -23.92 12.86
C ILE A 278 -15.13 -23.63 13.11
N ILE A 279 -15.42 -22.39 13.49
CA ILE A 279 -16.76 -21.86 13.68
C ILE A 279 -17.31 -21.49 12.31
N GLN A 280 -18.28 -22.25 11.83
CA GLN A 280 -19.03 -22.00 10.60
C GLN A 280 -20.37 -21.36 10.94
N ASP A 281 -20.32 -20.06 11.26
CA ASP A 281 -21.50 -19.27 11.61
C ASP A 281 -21.72 -18.19 10.55
N SER A 282 -22.84 -18.24 9.83
CA SER A 282 -23.16 -17.24 8.82
C SER A 282 -23.68 -15.92 9.40
N SER A 283 -24.10 -15.90 10.67
CA SER A 283 -24.67 -14.70 11.31
C SER A 283 -23.63 -13.60 11.56
N ILE A 284 -22.34 -13.93 11.49
CA ILE A 284 -21.23 -12.97 11.63
C ILE A 284 -20.76 -12.39 10.28
N LEU A 285 -21.35 -12.83 9.17
CA LEU A 285 -20.95 -12.43 7.83
C LEU A 285 -21.51 -11.06 7.46
N LEU A 286 -20.72 -10.31 6.70
CA LEU A 286 -21.12 -9.04 6.11
C LEU A 286 -22.07 -9.29 4.93
N THR A 287 -23.19 -8.57 4.89
CA THR A 287 -24.23 -8.74 3.86
C THR A 287 -24.46 -7.48 3.04
N HIS A 288 -24.72 -7.70 1.75
CA HIS A 288 -25.30 -6.74 0.84
C HIS A 288 -26.74 -6.40 1.23
N LYS A 289 -27.30 -5.37 0.59
CA LYS A 289 -28.67 -4.88 0.82
C LYS A 289 -29.74 -5.93 0.50
N ASP A 290 -29.51 -6.75 -0.51
CA ASP A 290 -30.39 -7.86 -0.90
C ASP A 290 -30.29 -9.08 0.04
N GLY A 291 -29.45 -9.00 1.08
CA GLY A 291 -29.19 -10.07 2.04
C GLY A 291 -28.14 -11.08 1.60
N SER A 292 -27.58 -10.97 0.39
CA SER A 292 -26.48 -11.83 -0.06
C SER A 292 -25.17 -11.51 0.69
N PHE A 293 -24.26 -12.48 0.79
CA PHE A 293 -22.99 -12.29 1.48
C PHE A 293 -21.93 -11.70 0.56
N HIS A 294 -21.06 -10.86 1.09
CA HIS A 294 -19.91 -10.38 0.33
C HIS A 294 -18.86 -11.48 0.14
N PRO A 295 -18.50 -11.83 -1.11
CA PRO A 295 -17.40 -12.74 -1.39
C PRO A 295 -16.03 -12.03 -1.23
N ILE A 296 -14.96 -12.81 -1.03
CA ILE A 296 -13.59 -12.27 -0.97
C ILE A 296 -12.57 -12.97 -1.88
N TRP A 297 -12.75 -14.26 -2.18
CA TRP A 297 -11.87 -14.98 -3.11
C TRP A 297 -12.66 -15.87 -4.06
N ILE A 298 -12.05 -16.18 -5.21
CA ILE A 298 -12.58 -17.10 -6.25
C ILE A 298 -12.88 -18.51 -5.66
N GLY A 299 -12.34 -18.84 -4.49
CA GLY A 299 -12.60 -20.08 -3.75
C GLY A 299 -13.87 -20.15 -2.88
N GLY A 300 -14.74 -19.12 -2.92
CA GLY A 300 -16.03 -19.13 -2.22
C GLY A 300 -16.00 -18.65 -0.76
N ASP A 301 -14.88 -18.11 -0.31
CA ASP A 301 -14.76 -17.46 1.01
C ASP A 301 -15.63 -16.18 1.06
N LYS A 302 -16.17 -15.90 2.24
CA LYS A 302 -17.04 -14.76 2.54
C LYS A 302 -16.41 -13.86 3.61
N LEU A 303 -16.80 -12.59 3.62
CA LEU A 303 -16.30 -11.61 4.57
C LEU A 303 -17.02 -11.66 5.93
N ILE A 304 -16.24 -11.71 7.01
CA ILE A 304 -16.71 -11.52 8.38
C ILE A 304 -16.87 -10.02 8.66
N CYS A 305 -18.02 -9.62 9.21
CA CYS A 305 -18.29 -8.23 9.59
C CYS A 305 -17.30 -7.75 10.68
N THR A 306 -16.78 -6.53 10.54
CA THR A 306 -15.68 -5.98 11.37
C THR A 306 -15.92 -5.98 12.89
N PRO A 307 -17.11 -5.65 13.39
CA PRO A 307 -17.41 -5.77 14.82
C PRO A 307 -17.22 -7.19 15.36
N GLU A 308 -17.55 -8.21 14.56
CA GLU A 308 -17.37 -9.63 14.93
C GLU A 308 -15.89 -10.03 14.88
N ARG A 309 -15.13 -9.52 13.89
CA ARG A 309 -13.67 -9.70 13.83
C ARG A 309 -12.97 -9.22 15.10
N ILE A 310 -13.34 -8.04 15.62
CA ILE A 310 -12.76 -7.47 16.85
C ILE A 310 -12.92 -8.41 18.04
N ARG A 311 -14.09 -9.05 18.19
CA ARG A 311 -14.34 -9.98 19.29
C ARG A 311 -13.33 -11.13 19.26
N TRP A 312 -13.04 -11.66 18.07
CA TRP A 312 -12.14 -12.82 17.92
C TRP A 312 -10.68 -12.44 18.08
N VAL A 313 -10.28 -11.31 17.50
CA VAL A 313 -8.96 -10.72 17.69
C VAL A 313 -8.65 -10.56 19.18
N LYS A 314 -9.62 -10.08 19.98
CA LYS A 314 -9.45 -9.94 21.43
C LYS A 314 -9.24 -11.27 22.16
N GLN A 315 -9.83 -12.35 21.67
CA GLN A 315 -9.68 -13.69 22.26
C GLN A 315 -8.36 -14.36 21.84
N LYS A 316 -8.00 -14.31 20.55
CA LYS A 316 -6.87 -15.07 19.98
C LYS A 316 -5.52 -14.41 20.16
N LEU A 317 -5.42 -13.09 20.00
CA LEU A 317 -4.12 -12.42 20.05
C LEU A 317 -3.36 -12.59 21.39
N PRO A 318 -4.03 -12.62 22.57
CA PRO A 318 -3.33 -12.93 23.82
C PRO A 318 -2.66 -14.31 23.85
N GLU A 319 -3.23 -15.32 23.18
CA GLU A 319 -2.64 -16.66 23.08
C GLU A 319 -1.38 -16.62 22.20
N ILE A 320 -1.49 -16.02 21.00
CA ILE A 320 -0.35 -15.85 20.08
C ILE A 320 0.78 -15.07 20.75
N LYS A 321 0.44 -14.00 21.50
CA LYS A 321 1.42 -13.22 22.26
C LYS A 321 2.16 -14.04 23.30
N LYS A 322 1.54 -15.04 23.94
CA LYS A 322 2.25 -15.90 24.92
C LYS A 322 3.35 -16.71 24.24
N GLU A 323 3.19 -17.06 22.97
CA GLU A 323 4.18 -17.82 22.21
C GLU A 323 5.32 -16.94 21.70
N ILE A 324 5.01 -15.83 21.02
CA ILE A 324 6.03 -15.03 20.30
C ILE A 324 6.44 -13.74 21.02
N GLY A 325 5.71 -13.35 22.06
CA GLY A 325 5.93 -12.10 22.78
C GLY A 325 5.48 -10.86 21.99
N ARG A 326 6.08 -9.71 22.34
CA ARG A 326 5.94 -8.46 21.59
C ARG A 326 6.94 -8.44 20.43
N GLY A 327 6.57 -7.81 19.33
CA GLY A 327 7.32 -7.76 18.09
C GLY A 327 6.48 -7.18 16.96
N ILE A 328 6.47 -7.86 15.83
CA ILE A 328 5.67 -7.48 14.66
C ILE A 328 4.68 -8.59 14.32
N ILE A 329 3.48 -8.19 13.94
CA ILE A 329 2.43 -9.08 13.43
C ILE A 329 1.93 -8.56 12.09
N TYR A 330 1.71 -9.46 11.14
CA TYR A 330 1.12 -9.16 9.86
C TYR A 330 -0.37 -9.56 9.91
N VAL A 331 -1.26 -8.57 9.76
CA VAL A 331 -2.71 -8.80 9.76
C VAL A 331 -3.18 -8.72 8.31
N ASP A 332 -3.52 -9.88 7.77
CA ASP A 332 -3.81 -10.05 6.36
C ASP A 332 -5.01 -9.22 5.92
N ILE A 333 -4.88 -8.62 4.73
CA ILE A 333 -5.83 -7.81 3.97
C ILE A 333 -6.56 -6.65 4.69
N GLU A 334 -6.47 -6.50 6.02
CA GLU A 334 -7.19 -5.47 6.80
C GLU A 334 -6.91 -4.03 6.31
N GLY A 335 -5.66 -3.78 5.92
CA GLY A 335 -5.23 -2.51 5.33
C GLY A 335 -5.59 -2.36 3.85
N ALA A 336 -5.76 -3.47 3.14
CA ALA A 336 -5.96 -3.52 1.70
C ALA A 336 -7.43 -3.58 1.28
N LEU A 337 -8.31 -4.08 2.15
CA LEU A 337 -9.73 -4.21 1.87
C LEU A 337 -10.40 -2.83 1.80
N PRO A 338 -11.28 -2.58 0.80
CA PRO A 338 -12.12 -1.38 0.78
C PRO A 338 -12.96 -1.32 2.06
N PHE A 339 -13.37 -0.12 2.47
CA PHE A 339 -14.37 0.01 3.52
C PHE A 339 -15.74 -0.36 2.97
N LEU A 340 -16.46 -1.20 3.72
CA LEU A 340 -17.68 -1.83 3.25
C LEU A 340 -18.88 -1.51 4.14
N ASP A 341 -20.04 -1.47 3.50
CA ASP A 341 -21.32 -1.45 4.17
C ASP A 341 -21.73 -2.85 4.62
N CYS A 342 -22.42 -2.96 5.76
CA CYS A 342 -23.17 -4.14 6.15
C CYS A 342 -24.66 -3.79 6.31
N TYR A 343 -25.54 -4.62 5.75
CA TYR A 343 -26.99 -4.50 5.88
C TYR A 343 -27.61 -5.58 6.77
N HIS A 344 -26.79 -6.41 7.42
CA HIS A 344 -27.27 -7.46 8.29
C HIS A 344 -27.96 -6.84 9.52
N PRO A 345 -29.19 -7.26 9.90
CA PRO A 345 -29.98 -6.59 10.94
C PRO A 345 -29.29 -6.50 12.31
N SER A 346 -28.45 -7.47 12.66
CA SER A 346 -27.77 -7.53 13.97
C SER A 346 -26.49 -6.69 14.05
N HIS A 347 -25.90 -6.31 12.92
CA HIS A 347 -24.65 -5.53 12.87
C HIS A 347 -24.59 -4.61 11.64
N PRO A 348 -25.62 -3.75 11.43
CA PRO A 348 -25.62 -2.81 10.33
C PRO A 348 -24.49 -1.81 10.53
N MET A 349 -23.80 -1.47 9.43
CA MET A 349 -22.58 -0.68 9.49
C MET A 349 -22.37 0.08 8.19
N THR A 350 -22.07 1.36 8.25
CA THR A 350 -21.64 2.16 7.09
C THR A 350 -20.14 2.01 6.81
N ARG A 351 -19.67 2.44 5.63
CA ARG A 351 -18.22 2.46 5.30
C ARG A 351 -17.38 3.24 6.32
N GLU A 352 -17.86 4.40 6.77
CA GLU A 352 -17.19 5.17 7.82
C GLU A 352 -17.13 4.40 9.15
N GLN A 353 -18.20 3.70 9.50
CA GLN A 353 -18.22 2.87 10.71
C GLN A 353 -17.27 1.67 10.56
N ASP A 354 -17.19 1.03 9.39
CA ASP A 354 -16.21 -0.04 9.10
C ASP A 354 -14.78 0.46 9.33
N MET A 355 -14.43 1.59 8.73
CA MET A 355 -13.13 2.25 8.94
C MET A 355 -12.83 2.44 10.43
N ASN A 356 -13.78 2.98 11.20
CA ASN A 356 -13.63 3.19 12.63
C ASN A 356 -13.44 1.88 13.41
N TYR A 357 -14.15 0.81 13.04
CA TYR A 357 -13.96 -0.51 13.63
C TYR A 357 -12.61 -1.12 13.27
N ARG A 358 -12.13 -0.97 12.03
CA ARG A 358 -10.79 -1.44 11.62
C ARG A 358 -9.68 -0.70 12.35
N ARG A 359 -9.81 0.62 12.51
CA ARG A 359 -8.90 1.40 13.38
C ARG A 359 -8.86 0.85 14.81
N LYS A 360 -10.03 0.54 15.41
CA LYS A 360 -10.11 -0.09 16.74
C LYS A 360 -9.45 -1.48 16.77
N LEU A 361 -9.67 -2.30 15.73
CA LEU A 361 -9.08 -3.62 15.58
C LEU A 361 -7.55 -3.53 15.55
N LEU A 362 -7.00 -2.74 14.62
CA LEU A 362 -5.56 -2.60 14.43
C LEU A 362 -4.89 -1.88 15.61
N SER A 363 -5.58 -0.95 16.27
CA SER A 363 -5.09 -0.32 17.50
C SER A 363 -4.95 -1.34 18.63
N TYR A 364 -5.90 -2.28 18.75
CA TYR A 364 -5.78 -3.37 19.70
C TYR A 364 -4.63 -4.31 19.35
N VAL A 365 -4.49 -4.69 18.08
CA VAL A 365 -3.35 -5.49 17.60
C VAL A 365 -2.03 -4.82 17.99
N LYS A 366 -1.88 -3.53 17.70
CA LYS A 366 -0.69 -2.73 18.03
C LYS A 366 -0.42 -2.69 19.53
N LYS A 367 -1.47 -2.54 20.37
CA LYS A 367 -1.33 -2.62 21.83
C LYS A 367 -0.79 -3.97 22.29
N VAL A 368 -1.19 -5.07 21.65
CA VAL A 368 -0.78 -6.43 22.03
C VAL A 368 0.68 -6.69 21.62
N PHE A 369 1.04 -6.40 20.37
CA PHE A 369 2.34 -6.78 19.78
C PHE A 369 3.38 -5.67 19.72
N GLY A 370 2.98 -4.42 19.55
CA GLY A 370 3.88 -3.27 19.43
C GLY A 370 3.97 -2.73 18.00
N ALA A 371 4.10 -3.61 17.00
CA ALA A 371 4.13 -3.20 15.60
C ALA A 371 3.18 -4.02 14.71
N VAL A 372 2.59 -3.36 13.71
CA VAL A 372 1.57 -3.94 12.82
C VAL A 372 1.95 -3.74 11.36
N ALA A 373 1.93 -4.83 10.59
CA ALA A 373 1.99 -4.82 9.14
C ALA A 373 0.64 -5.26 8.55
N THR A 374 0.31 -4.77 7.36
CA THR A 374 -0.86 -5.20 6.59
C THR A 374 -0.50 -5.30 5.11
N GLU A 375 -1.35 -5.98 4.35
CA GLU A 375 -1.30 -5.97 2.88
C GLU A 375 -1.63 -4.58 2.31
N SER A 376 -1.13 -4.32 1.11
CA SER A 376 -1.07 -3.06 0.37
C SER A 376 -0.48 -1.87 1.14
N LEU A 377 -0.41 -0.69 0.49
CA LEU A 377 -0.41 0.54 1.28
C LEU A 377 -1.81 0.70 1.84
N PRO A 378 -1.94 0.79 3.18
CA PRO A 378 -3.26 0.84 3.76
C PRO A 378 -3.97 2.15 3.37
N HIS A 379 -5.30 2.14 3.45
CA HIS A 379 -6.04 3.39 3.39
C HIS A 379 -5.45 4.41 4.40
N GLU A 380 -5.37 5.68 4.01
CA GLU A 380 -4.67 6.71 4.79
C GLU A 380 -5.16 6.84 6.25
N SER A 381 -6.45 6.62 6.47
CA SER A 381 -7.08 6.60 7.80
C SER A 381 -6.58 5.47 8.70
N LEU A 382 -5.74 4.55 8.23
CA LEU A 382 -5.09 3.53 9.03
C LEU A 382 -3.59 3.82 9.23
N CYS A 383 -3.04 4.85 8.56
CA CYS A 383 -1.62 5.18 8.59
C CYS A 383 -1.16 5.71 9.95
N ASP A 384 -2.03 6.10 10.87
CA ASP A 384 -1.65 6.42 12.25
C ASP A 384 -1.32 5.17 13.09
N THR A 385 -1.85 4.02 12.69
CA THR A 385 -1.83 2.77 13.45
C THR A 385 -0.94 1.72 12.78
N VAL A 386 -1.02 1.56 11.47
CA VAL A 386 -0.19 0.60 10.70
C VAL A 386 1.25 1.13 10.62
N ASP A 387 2.22 0.22 10.73
CA ASP A 387 3.65 0.53 10.68
C ASP A 387 4.29 0.14 9.35
N ILE A 388 3.80 -0.94 8.70
CA ILE A 388 4.26 -1.40 7.39
C ILE A 388 3.07 -1.70 6.47
N GLY A 389 3.04 -1.06 5.29
CA GLY A 389 2.24 -1.52 4.14
C GLY A 389 3.05 -2.42 3.20
N ALA A 390 2.51 -3.56 2.80
CA ALA A 390 3.23 -4.63 2.11
C ALA A 390 2.52 -5.07 0.83
N TYR A 391 3.23 -5.41 -0.25
CA TYR A 391 2.63 -5.98 -1.48
C TYR A 391 1.62 -5.02 -2.14
N PHE A 392 2.14 -4.08 -2.92
CA PHE A 392 1.32 -3.14 -3.70
C PHE A 392 1.98 -2.90 -5.06
N ASN A 393 1.17 -2.55 -6.04
CA ASN A 393 1.63 -2.24 -7.38
C ASN A 393 2.21 -0.83 -7.47
N ILE A 394 3.38 -0.70 -8.08
CA ILE A 394 3.90 0.61 -8.52
C ILE A 394 3.24 1.00 -9.84
N TYR A 395 3.09 0.03 -10.73
CA TYR A 395 2.47 0.21 -12.02
C TYR A 395 1.02 -0.27 -12.01
N PRO A 396 0.10 0.48 -12.62
CA PRO A 396 -1.27 0.03 -12.77
C PRO A 396 -1.35 -1.06 -13.86
N VAL A 397 -1.55 -2.32 -13.46
CA VAL A 397 -1.58 -3.49 -14.35
C VAL A 397 -3.00 -4.03 -14.49
N GLU A 398 -3.48 -4.16 -15.73
CA GLU A 398 -4.87 -4.46 -16.10
C GLU A 398 -5.38 -5.81 -15.56
N GLU A 399 -4.55 -6.85 -15.58
CA GLU A 399 -4.97 -8.22 -15.24
C GLU A 399 -5.32 -8.39 -13.75
N TYR A 400 -4.55 -7.77 -12.84
CA TYR A 400 -4.90 -7.75 -11.42
C TYR A 400 -6.21 -7.01 -11.16
N PHE A 401 -6.43 -5.89 -11.86
CA PHE A 401 -7.64 -5.10 -11.73
C PHE A 401 -8.88 -5.83 -12.26
N ASN A 402 -8.76 -6.60 -13.34
CA ASN A 402 -9.83 -7.49 -13.81
C ASN A 402 -10.21 -8.54 -12.76
N LEU A 403 -9.22 -9.13 -12.07
CA LEU A 403 -9.48 -10.16 -11.03
C LEU A 403 -10.23 -9.61 -9.82
N VAL A 404 -9.94 -8.37 -9.41
CA VAL A 404 -10.57 -7.73 -8.26
C VAL A 404 -11.72 -6.80 -8.65
N GLY A 405 -12.12 -6.78 -9.92
CA GLY A 405 -13.17 -5.92 -10.43
C GLY A 405 -12.85 -4.41 -10.39
N ALA A 406 -11.62 -3.98 -10.23
CA ALA A 406 -11.26 -2.57 -10.09
C ALA A 406 -11.48 -1.73 -11.37
N SER A 407 -11.59 -0.41 -11.22
CA SER A 407 -11.52 0.52 -12.35
C SER A 407 -10.16 0.41 -13.04
N ILE A 408 -10.17 0.08 -14.33
CA ILE A 408 -8.97 0.03 -15.16
C ILE A 408 -8.87 1.39 -15.84
N ILE A 409 -7.75 2.08 -15.64
CA ILE A 409 -7.39 3.22 -16.49
C ILE A 409 -6.53 2.67 -17.62
N GLU A 410 -6.93 2.86 -18.88
CA GLU A 410 -6.09 2.46 -20.01
C GLU A 410 -4.71 3.15 -19.91
N THR A 411 -3.63 2.40 -20.09
CA THR A 411 -2.26 2.88 -19.90
C THR A 411 -1.76 3.60 -21.16
N PRO A 412 -0.67 4.41 -21.09
CA PRO A 412 0.26 4.59 -19.98
C PRO A 412 -0.14 5.69 -18.97
N LEU A 413 -0.14 5.31 -17.69
CA LEU A 413 -0.06 6.20 -16.53
C LEU A 413 1.41 6.37 -16.14
N ILE A 414 1.83 7.57 -15.74
CA ILE A 414 3.20 7.81 -15.24
C ILE A 414 3.19 7.63 -13.71
N PRO A 415 3.75 6.55 -13.15
CA PRO A 415 3.74 6.33 -11.71
C PRO A 415 4.65 7.35 -11.02
N VAL A 416 4.20 7.85 -9.87
CA VAL A 416 4.93 8.79 -9.01
C VAL A 416 4.65 8.45 -7.55
N PRO A 417 5.58 8.70 -6.62
CA PRO A 417 5.43 8.31 -5.22
C PRO A 417 4.54 9.28 -4.44
N LEU A 418 3.32 9.58 -4.90
CA LEU A 418 2.43 10.54 -4.23
C LEU A 418 2.16 10.12 -2.79
N PHE A 419 1.90 8.83 -2.56
CA PHE A 419 1.68 8.31 -1.21
C PHE A 419 2.88 8.56 -0.30
N HIS A 420 4.10 8.29 -0.77
CA HIS A 420 5.33 8.52 0.02
C HIS A 420 5.63 10.02 0.19
N LEU A 421 5.35 10.86 -0.80
CA LEU A 421 5.43 12.32 -0.67
C LEU A 421 4.52 12.84 0.46
N VAL A 422 3.43 12.13 0.78
CA VAL A 422 2.53 12.47 1.88
C VAL A 422 2.87 11.73 3.17
N TYR A 423 3.22 10.44 3.15
CA TYR A 423 3.23 9.57 4.34
C TYR A 423 4.56 8.84 4.61
N HIS A 424 5.66 9.11 3.89
CA HIS A 424 6.93 8.38 4.06
C HIS A 424 7.45 8.35 5.50
N ASP A 425 7.34 9.45 6.24
CA ASP A 425 7.74 9.56 7.65
C ASP A 425 6.62 9.23 8.63
N SER A 426 5.52 8.63 8.16
CA SER A 426 4.45 8.10 9.00
C SER A 426 4.41 6.58 8.96
N ILE A 427 4.52 5.98 7.77
CA ILE A 427 4.38 4.54 7.56
C ILE A 427 5.51 4.02 6.67
N LEU A 428 6.08 2.88 7.05
CA LEU A 428 7.04 2.16 6.22
C LEU A 428 6.30 1.39 5.13
N SER A 429 6.98 1.08 4.05
CA SER A 429 6.40 0.25 2.99
C SER A 429 7.44 -0.66 2.39
N PHE A 430 7.01 -1.80 1.85
CA PHE A 430 7.85 -2.60 0.97
C PHE A 430 7.02 -3.24 -0.13
N ASN A 431 7.62 -3.37 -1.30
CA ASN A 431 7.11 -4.19 -2.37
C ASN A 431 8.09 -5.35 -2.54
N ALA A 432 7.59 -6.59 -2.39
CA ALA A 432 8.41 -7.79 -2.55
C ALA A 432 8.93 -7.97 -3.99
N GLY A 433 8.32 -7.28 -4.98
CA GLY A 433 8.69 -7.28 -6.38
C GLY A 433 8.60 -8.67 -7.01
N GLY A 434 8.05 -8.77 -8.22
CA GLY A 434 8.10 -10.03 -8.99
C GLY A 434 9.52 -10.47 -9.43
N TRP A 435 10.57 -9.83 -8.91
CA TRP A 435 11.98 -10.14 -9.19
C TRP A 435 12.62 -11.07 -8.14
N LEU A 436 11.90 -11.40 -7.07
CA LEU A 436 12.21 -12.58 -6.26
C LEU A 436 11.62 -13.80 -6.98
N GLU A 437 12.43 -14.83 -7.26
CA GLU A 437 11.97 -16.09 -7.90
C GLU A 437 10.74 -16.69 -7.19
N ASP A 438 10.62 -16.48 -5.87
CA ASP A 438 9.51 -16.91 -5.02
C ASP A 438 8.12 -16.36 -5.43
N TRP A 439 8.09 -15.24 -6.15
CA TRP A 439 6.89 -14.52 -6.57
C TRP A 439 6.79 -14.36 -8.09
N ALA A 440 7.62 -15.07 -8.86
CA ALA A 440 7.63 -14.98 -10.33
C ALA A 440 6.26 -15.34 -10.97
N GLY A 441 5.41 -16.12 -10.31
CA GLY A 441 4.04 -16.40 -10.78
C GLY A 441 3.01 -15.29 -10.48
N GLU A 442 3.34 -14.32 -9.63
CA GLU A 442 2.47 -13.21 -9.21
C GLU A 442 3.06 -11.84 -9.58
N LEU A 443 3.99 -11.84 -10.55
CA LEU A 443 4.58 -10.66 -11.19
C LEU A 443 3.52 -9.62 -11.59
N LEU A 444 2.33 -10.10 -11.99
CA LEU A 444 1.18 -9.29 -12.40
C LEU A 444 0.46 -8.60 -11.23
N CYS A 445 0.64 -9.04 -9.99
CA CYS A 445 -0.13 -8.55 -8.84
C CYS A 445 0.60 -7.49 -8.01
N TYR A 446 1.93 -7.45 -8.05
CA TYR A 446 2.77 -6.53 -7.23
C TYR A 446 3.94 -5.92 -8.03
N HIS A 447 3.68 -5.57 -9.29
CA HIS A 447 4.71 -5.15 -10.22
C HIS A 447 5.44 -3.87 -9.78
N GLY A 448 6.77 -3.94 -9.80
CA GLY A 448 7.66 -2.84 -9.44
C GLY A 448 9.12 -3.19 -9.70
N GLU A 449 9.87 -2.27 -10.32
CA GLU A 449 11.30 -2.49 -10.56
C GLU A 449 12.10 -2.26 -9.27
N PRO A 450 13.17 -3.05 -8.99
CA PRO A 450 13.93 -2.97 -7.75
C PRO A 450 14.55 -1.59 -7.43
N LEU A 451 14.78 -0.77 -8.46
CA LEU A 451 15.28 0.60 -8.34
C LEU A 451 14.28 1.52 -7.64
N HIS A 452 12.98 1.22 -7.72
CA HIS A 452 11.95 2.01 -7.04
C HIS A 452 12.04 1.93 -5.53
N LEU A 453 12.48 0.81 -4.96
CA LEU A 453 12.51 0.65 -3.50
C LEU A 453 13.36 1.74 -2.82
N PRO A 454 14.65 1.92 -3.14
CA PRO A 454 15.43 3.01 -2.57
C PRO A 454 14.97 4.39 -3.07
N LEU A 455 14.51 4.52 -4.32
CA LEU A 455 14.03 5.79 -4.87
C LEU A 455 12.82 6.31 -4.10
N TYR A 456 11.86 5.44 -3.76
CA TYR A 456 10.63 5.82 -3.06
C TYR A 456 10.74 5.66 -1.54
N GLY A 457 11.94 5.36 -1.01
CA GLY A 457 12.15 5.21 0.43
C GLY A 457 11.42 4.02 1.03
N MET A 458 11.28 2.93 0.28
CA MET A 458 10.75 1.65 0.77
C MET A 458 11.83 0.87 1.53
N LEU A 459 11.40 -0.09 2.34
CA LEU A 459 12.29 -1.00 3.07
C LEU A 459 12.98 -1.98 2.11
N PRO A 460 14.20 -2.45 2.45
CA PRO A 460 14.87 -3.49 1.69
C PRO A 460 14.13 -4.84 1.78
N ASP A 461 14.26 -5.64 0.74
CA ASP A 461 13.50 -6.88 0.47
C ASP A 461 14.40 -8.12 0.30
N ASP A 462 15.70 -7.91 0.12
CA ASP A 462 16.68 -8.96 -0.12
C ASP A 462 18.02 -8.73 0.62
N PHE A 463 19.01 -9.57 0.32
CA PHE A 463 20.38 -9.44 0.85
C PHE A 463 21.39 -8.91 -0.19
N SER A 464 20.92 -8.13 -1.17
CA SER A 464 21.78 -7.50 -2.19
C SER A 464 22.58 -6.32 -1.62
N LYS A 465 23.52 -5.80 -2.42
CA LYS A 465 24.26 -4.57 -2.10
C LYS A 465 23.33 -3.35 -2.00
N ARG A 466 22.30 -3.28 -2.86
CA ARG A 466 21.23 -2.26 -2.79
C ARG A 466 20.59 -2.28 -1.41
N SER A 467 20.09 -3.44 -0.98
CA SER A 467 19.42 -3.61 0.31
C SER A 467 20.35 -3.37 1.49
N PHE A 468 21.64 -3.73 1.37
CA PHE A 468 22.63 -3.44 2.41
C PHE A 468 22.81 -1.93 2.60
N ILE A 469 22.92 -1.16 1.51
CA ILE A 469 23.05 0.30 1.60
C ILE A 469 21.80 0.92 2.23
N MET A 470 20.61 0.52 1.78
CA MET A 470 19.32 0.96 2.34
C MET A 470 19.25 0.65 3.85
N SER A 471 19.50 -0.61 4.22
CA SER A 471 19.40 -1.09 5.59
C SER A 471 20.37 -0.39 6.54
N LYS A 472 21.59 -0.05 6.09
CA LYS A 472 22.63 0.53 6.95
C LYS A 472 22.62 2.05 6.95
N TYR A 473 22.49 2.68 5.79
CA TYR A 473 22.77 4.10 5.63
C TYR A 473 21.50 4.97 5.52
N MET A 474 20.36 4.42 5.09
CA MET A 474 19.10 5.18 4.96
C MET A 474 18.20 5.13 6.21
N ARG A 475 18.67 4.59 7.34
CA ARG A 475 17.87 4.44 8.57
C ARG A 475 17.26 5.74 9.08
N ALA A 476 18.05 6.81 9.05
CA ALA A 476 17.57 8.13 9.44
C ALA A 476 16.49 8.61 8.46
N SER A 477 16.74 8.44 7.17
CA SER A 477 15.85 8.90 6.10
C SER A 477 14.44 8.32 6.20
N TYR A 478 14.27 7.05 6.59
CA TYR A 478 12.94 6.44 6.82
C TYR A 478 12.10 7.14 7.90
N LEU A 479 12.71 7.95 8.75
CA LEU A 479 12.03 8.73 9.80
C LEU A 479 11.79 10.19 9.37
N GLU A 480 12.16 10.54 8.14
CA GLU A 480 12.14 11.90 7.61
C GLU A 480 11.25 12.01 6.38
N GLU A 481 10.68 13.18 6.19
CA GLU A 481 9.81 13.45 5.05
C GLU A 481 10.55 13.26 3.72
N MET A 482 9.92 12.61 2.73
CA MET A 482 10.37 12.69 1.34
C MET A 482 9.96 14.05 0.77
N VAL A 483 10.88 15.00 0.68
CA VAL A 483 10.59 16.40 0.35
C VAL A 483 10.55 16.69 -1.16
N GLU A 484 11.20 15.87 -1.97
CA GLU A 484 11.28 16.07 -3.42
C GLU A 484 11.22 14.72 -4.14
N HIS A 485 10.50 14.67 -5.27
CA HIS A 485 10.67 13.67 -6.31
C HIS A 485 10.70 14.40 -7.66
N LYS A 486 11.56 13.99 -8.58
CA LYS A 486 11.56 14.53 -9.95
C LYS A 486 12.13 13.56 -10.98
N PHE A 487 11.62 13.70 -12.20
CA PHE A 487 12.21 13.13 -13.39
C PHE A 487 13.38 14.02 -13.84
N LEU A 488 14.56 13.41 -14.01
CA LEU A 488 15.79 14.04 -14.52
C LEU A 488 15.93 13.91 -16.04
N THR A 489 15.14 13.03 -16.64
CA THR A 489 14.92 12.88 -18.09
C THR A 489 13.42 12.76 -18.37
N THR A 490 12.99 12.87 -19.62
CA THR A 490 11.57 12.71 -19.97
C THR A 490 11.05 11.33 -19.54
N PRO A 491 9.94 11.25 -18.76
CA PRO A 491 9.36 9.98 -18.35
C PRO A 491 8.92 9.18 -19.57
N THR A 492 9.29 7.90 -19.62
CA THR A 492 9.00 7.01 -20.76
C THR A 492 8.52 5.68 -20.22
N ILE A 493 7.23 5.40 -20.38
CA ILE A 493 6.60 4.13 -19.98
C ILE A 493 6.55 3.20 -21.18
N LYS A 494 7.00 1.96 -20.99
CA LYS A 494 6.98 0.88 -21.98
C LYS A 494 6.19 -0.30 -21.44
N VAL A 495 5.63 -1.09 -22.36
CA VAL A 495 4.94 -2.35 -22.05
C VAL A 495 5.60 -3.47 -22.85
N LYS A 496 5.88 -4.59 -22.19
CA LYS A 496 6.18 -5.86 -22.87
C LYS A 496 5.70 -7.00 -21.97
N GLU A 497 5.14 -8.05 -22.59
CA GLU A 497 4.58 -9.21 -21.87
C GLU A 497 3.65 -8.77 -20.72
N ASP A 498 2.76 -7.80 -21.00
CA ASP A 498 1.77 -7.24 -20.07
C ASP A 498 2.33 -6.56 -18.80
N LEU A 499 3.65 -6.36 -18.75
CA LEU A 499 4.35 -5.66 -17.68
C LEU A 499 4.82 -4.28 -18.13
N TYR A 500 4.68 -3.30 -17.23
CA TYR A 500 5.06 -1.91 -17.45
C TYR A 500 6.47 -1.61 -16.93
N TYR A 501 7.23 -0.78 -17.62
CA TYR A 501 8.54 -0.35 -17.15
C TYR A 501 8.78 1.10 -17.50
N THR A 502 9.70 1.73 -16.77
CA THR A 502 10.23 3.02 -17.16
C THR A 502 11.63 2.91 -17.78
N GLU A 503 11.96 3.84 -18.67
CA GLU A 503 13.31 4.04 -19.20
C GLU A 503 13.85 5.46 -18.94
N ASP A 504 13.37 6.11 -17.88
CA ASP A 504 13.83 7.44 -17.46
C ASP A 504 14.87 7.40 -16.32
N VAL A 505 15.27 8.59 -15.86
CA VAL A 505 16.11 8.79 -14.69
C VAL A 505 15.34 9.63 -13.70
N GLN A 506 15.29 9.20 -12.44
CA GLN A 506 14.51 9.84 -11.38
C GLN A 506 15.38 10.14 -10.16
N MET A 507 14.95 11.11 -9.35
CA MET A 507 15.59 11.46 -8.10
C MET A 507 14.57 11.74 -7.00
N SER A 508 14.84 11.24 -5.80
CA SER A 508 14.13 11.62 -4.58
C SER A 508 15.08 12.23 -3.55
N ARG A 509 14.56 13.21 -2.79
CA ARG A 509 15.26 13.84 -1.67
C ARG A 509 14.45 13.67 -0.37
N PHE A 510 15.14 13.34 0.71
CA PHE A 510 14.57 13.28 2.06
C PHE A 510 15.00 14.49 2.90
N ALA A 511 14.27 14.79 3.97
CA ALA A 511 14.51 16.00 4.78
C ALA A 511 15.86 16.00 5.51
N ASP A 512 16.49 14.83 5.72
CA ASP A 512 17.88 14.74 6.21
C ASP A 512 18.94 15.10 5.15
N GLY A 513 18.52 15.47 3.93
CA GLY A 513 19.41 15.79 2.81
C GLY A 513 19.85 14.59 1.99
N THR A 514 19.41 13.38 2.32
CA THR A 514 19.67 12.19 1.50
C THR A 514 19.06 12.33 0.12
N GLU A 515 19.84 12.07 -0.93
CA GLU A 515 19.36 11.99 -2.31
C GLU A 515 19.57 10.57 -2.86
N VAL A 516 18.55 10.03 -3.54
CA VAL A 516 18.64 8.77 -4.27
C VAL A 516 18.33 9.03 -5.73
N ILE A 517 19.20 8.58 -6.63
CA ILE A 517 19.06 8.71 -8.07
C ILE A 517 19.00 7.31 -8.67
N ALA A 518 17.93 7.05 -9.42
CA ALA A 518 17.68 5.79 -10.10
C ALA A 518 17.73 6.00 -11.61
N ASN A 519 18.59 5.25 -12.30
CA ASN A 519 18.69 5.27 -13.76
C ASN A 519 18.01 4.03 -14.33
N PHE A 520 16.74 4.15 -14.72
CA PHE A 520 15.99 3.08 -15.38
C PHE A 520 16.32 3.00 -16.87
N SER A 521 17.04 3.97 -17.45
CA SER A 521 17.39 3.92 -18.87
C SER A 521 18.46 2.87 -19.19
N ASN A 522 18.59 2.56 -20.48
CA ASN A 522 19.65 1.70 -21.01
C ASN A 522 20.95 2.48 -21.33
N LYS A 523 21.04 3.76 -20.91
CA LYS A 523 22.18 4.64 -21.15
C LYS A 523 22.77 5.13 -19.84
N PRO A 524 24.09 5.37 -19.75
CA PRO A 524 24.66 5.98 -18.55
C PRO A 524 24.13 7.41 -18.38
N TYR A 525 23.95 7.83 -17.12
CA TYR A 525 23.55 9.18 -16.76
C TYR A 525 24.60 9.83 -15.85
N THR A 526 24.77 11.15 -15.91
CA THR A 526 25.69 11.87 -15.01
C THR A 526 24.92 12.85 -14.14
N TYR A 527 25.01 12.66 -12.82
CA TYR A 527 24.41 13.56 -11.84
C TYR A 527 25.49 14.09 -10.90
N LYS A 528 25.58 15.42 -10.75
CA LYS A 528 26.61 16.10 -9.92
C LYS A 528 28.03 15.55 -10.14
N LYS A 529 28.44 15.42 -11.42
CA LYS A 529 29.74 14.87 -11.86
C LYS A 529 29.98 13.38 -11.51
N LYS A 530 28.97 12.65 -11.03
CA LYS A 530 29.05 11.21 -10.78
C LYS A 530 28.28 10.45 -11.85
N LYS A 531 28.93 9.46 -12.46
CA LYS A 531 28.33 8.58 -13.47
C LYS A 531 27.49 7.51 -12.78
N ILE A 532 26.30 7.28 -13.34
CA ILE A 532 25.35 6.24 -12.94
C ILE A 532 25.23 5.30 -14.13
N ASN A 533 25.53 4.02 -13.93
CA ASN A 533 25.41 3.02 -14.97
C ASN A 533 23.94 2.84 -15.40
N PRO A 534 23.69 2.35 -16.62
CA PRO A 534 22.35 1.85 -17.00
C PRO A 534 21.81 0.91 -15.93
N LYS A 535 20.51 1.00 -15.64
CA LYS A 535 19.84 0.18 -14.62
C LYS A 535 20.52 0.22 -13.24
N GLY A 536 21.17 1.34 -12.90
CA GLY A 536 21.96 1.54 -11.68
C GLY A 536 21.38 2.58 -10.73
N LEU A 537 21.97 2.65 -9.53
CA LEU A 537 21.60 3.61 -8.48
C LEU A 537 22.81 4.43 -8.04
N LEU A 538 22.54 5.66 -7.60
CA LEU A 538 23.45 6.50 -6.84
C LEU A 538 22.74 6.98 -5.56
N PHE A 539 23.37 6.77 -4.42
CA PHE A 539 22.95 7.29 -3.13
C PHE A 539 23.92 8.39 -2.71
N LEU A 540 23.39 9.53 -2.26
CA LEU A 540 24.14 10.61 -1.63
C LEU A 540 23.60 10.78 -0.21
N ILE A 541 24.34 10.29 0.79
CA ILE A 541 23.90 10.19 2.19
C ILE A 541 24.99 10.79 3.07
N ASN A 542 24.69 11.83 3.84
CA ASN A 542 25.62 12.45 4.80
C ASN A 542 27.01 12.74 4.20
N GLY A 543 27.06 13.33 3.00
CA GLY A 543 28.29 13.65 2.29
C GLY A 543 29.03 12.46 1.66
N LYS A 544 28.57 11.23 1.87
CA LYS A 544 29.10 10.01 1.22
C LYS A 544 28.30 9.68 -0.03
N SER A 545 28.96 9.06 -1.01
CA SER A 545 28.30 8.56 -2.23
C SER A 545 28.46 7.06 -2.37
N PHE A 546 27.38 6.34 -2.67
CA PHE A 546 27.39 4.92 -2.94
C PHE A 546 26.77 4.65 -4.31
N SER A 547 27.45 3.87 -5.15
CA SER A 547 26.94 3.46 -6.46
C SER A 547 26.64 1.97 -6.48
N VAL A 548 25.53 1.60 -7.11
CA VAL A 548 25.11 0.21 -7.31
C VAL A 548 24.90 -0.01 -8.81
N SER A 549 25.63 -0.98 -9.36
CA SER A 549 25.48 -1.40 -10.76
C SER A 549 24.28 -2.32 -10.94
N ALA A 550 23.81 -2.51 -12.19
CA ALA A 550 22.66 -3.36 -12.51
C ALA A 550 22.72 -4.76 -11.86
N ASN A 551 23.88 -5.42 -11.92
CA ASN A 551 24.06 -6.76 -11.35
C ASN A 551 24.00 -6.76 -9.81
N GLU A 552 24.32 -5.65 -9.15
CA GLU A 552 24.33 -5.51 -7.70
C GLU A 552 22.96 -5.09 -7.11
N VAL A 553 21.99 -4.79 -7.98
CA VAL A 553 20.63 -4.38 -7.60
C VAL A 553 19.82 -5.55 -7.03
N VAL A 554 19.89 -6.72 -7.67
CA VAL A 554 19.12 -7.93 -7.30
C VAL A 554 20.00 -9.13 -6.95
N SER A 555 21.31 -9.07 -7.20
CA SER A 555 22.19 -10.18 -6.81
C SER A 555 22.39 -10.13 -5.29
N PRO A 556 21.99 -11.19 -4.55
CA PRO A 556 22.34 -11.28 -3.13
C PRO A 556 23.86 -11.20 -3.02
N ILE A 557 24.36 -10.58 -1.94
CA ILE A 557 25.76 -10.71 -1.57
C ILE A 557 26.02 -12.22 -1.49
N TYR A 558 26.81 -12.73 -2.44
CA TYR A 558 26.88 -14.16 -2.75
C TYR A 558 27.20 -14.97 -1.50
N VAL A 559 26.24 -15.81 -1.09
CA VAL A 559 26.46 -16.92 -0.17
C VAL A 559 26.20 -18.18 -0.97
N PRO A 560 27.14 -19.14 -1.06
CA PRO A 560 27.03 -20.28 -1.96
C PRO A 560 25.69 -21.05 -1.81
N PRO A 561 25.09 -21.53 -2.92
CA PRO A 561 23.81 -22.25 -2.92
C PRO A 561 23.75 -23.53 -2.08
N TYR A 562 24.87 -24.00 -1.56
CA TYR A 562 25.05 -25.28 -0.86
C TYR A 562 24.21 -25.48 0.41
N TYR A 563 23.42 -24.49 0.84
CA TYR A 563 22.68 -24.54 2.10
C TYR A 563 21.21 -24.97 2.00
N PHE A 564 20.60 -25.00 0.82
CA PHE A 564 19.17 -25.37 0.71
C PHE A 564 18.91 -26.87 0.54
N THR A 565 19.93 -27.68 0.22
CA THR A 565 19.69 -29.08 -0.18
C THR A 565 20.54 -30.14 0.52
N LYS A 566 21.56 -29.82 1.33
CA LYS A 566 22.55 -30.87 1.69
C LYS A 566 23.27 -30.88 3.05
N TYR A 567 22.84 -30.17 4.10
CA TYR A 567 23.46 -30.35 5.43
C TYR A 567 22.46 -30.62 6.58
N PRO A 568 22.80 -31.51 7.53
CA PRO A 568 21.97 -31.80 8.69
C PRO A 568 22.00 -30.62 9.66
N TYR A 569 20.80 -30.14 9.94
CA TYR A 569 20.32 -29.22 10.97
C TYR A 569 21.24 -29.06 12.21
N TYR A 570 21.63 -27.82 12.50
CA TYR A 570 22.38 -27.44 13.70
C TYR A 570 21.40 -27.23 14.87
N LEU A 571 21.54 -28.01 15.94
CA LEU A 571 20.91 -27.77 17.24
C LEU A 571 21.98 -27.13 18.15
N PRO A 572 21.73 -25.99 18.82
CA PRO A 572 22.67 -25.45 19.78
C PRO A 572 22.83 -26.43 20.97
N GLY A 573 24.04 -26.94 21.21
CA GLY A 573 24.36 -27.82 22.34
C GLY A 573 24.99 -29.18 22.00
N LYS A 574 25.32 -29.45 20.73
CA LYS A 574 26.24 -30.52 20.32
C LYS A 574 27.19 -30.04 19.23
#